data_AF-A0A8J7RPK5-F1
#
_entry.id   AF-A0A8J7RPK5-F1
#
_cell.length_a   1.000
_cell.length_b   1.000
_cell.length_c   1.000
_cell.angle_alpha   90.00
_cell.angle_beta   90.00
_cell.angle_gamma   90.00
#
_symmetry.space_group_name_H-M   'P 1'
#
loop_
_entity.id
_entity.type
_entity.pdbx_description
1 polymer ?
#
loop_
_entity_poly.entity_id
_entity_poly.type
_entity_poly.pdbx_seq_one_letter_code
_entity_poly.pdbx_strand_id
1 'polypeptide(L)'
;MADGLDLHAGGATSLPMKTIALITATALLVLAGPSLAQPTDAKLLLAQAQPAEPTEPSRLQRAWDSLKDATDLAGDAAREEAIRLRQRAQEAIDNSGPLVDRAGQLAAQLRDRLADTAEQAARDLSAAADDLEQRIRDARGTPVAPPSNPEATLPPLDRLNTDTRAAASPRPAGTVPDYVGAWAQTPAACAQIDQNGAADFAVITPTTIRQADSVCNMASPTLTNGTATAQASCYAEGNEGPREIILNLTSPDSLRISSGASVGRGQELVRCHLPD
;
A
#
# COMPACT_ATOMS: atom_id res chain seq x y z
N MET A 1 51.92 -42.32 -18.59
CA MET A 1 50.77 -42.88 -17.86
C MET A 1 49.76 -41.73 -17.82
N ALA A 2 48.79 -41.67 -18.73
CA ALA A 2 47.60 -42.55 -18.84
C ALA A 2 46.65 -42.38 -17.64
N ASP A 3 45.32 -42.23 -17.71
CA ASP A 3 44.35 -41.80 -18.75
C ASP A 3 43.03 -41.46 -18.02
N GLY A 4 42.02 -40.73 -18.56
CA GLY A 4 41.91 -40.10 -19.88
C GLY A 4 40.55 -39.39 -20.11
N LEU A 5 40.26 -39.09 -21.38
CA LEU A 5 39.02 -38.62 -22.02
C LEU A 5 37.66 -39.12 -21.46
N ASP A 6 36.64 -38.25 -21.50
CA ASP A 6 35.51 -38.49 -22.43
C ASP A 6 34.73 -37.22 -22.83
N LEU A 7 34.34 -37.16 -24.11
CA LEU A 7 33.39 -36.19 -24.68
C LEU A 7 31.99 -36.81 -24.63
N HIS A 8 30.93 -36.00 -24.66
CA HIS A 8 29.85 -36.24 -25.64
C HIS A 8 29.12 -34.96 -26.01
N ALA A 9 28.63 -34.91 -27.25
CA ALA A 9 28.07 -33.73 -27.90
C ALA A 9 26.77 -34.08 -28.64
N GLY A 10 26.02 -33.06 -29.06
CA GLY A 10 24.85 -33.19 -29.93
C GLY A 10 23.54 -32.76 -29.26
N GLY A 11 22.64 -32.07 -29.95
CA GLY A 11 22.74 -31.56 -31.31
C GLY A 11 21.54 -30.68 -31.65
N ALA A 12 21.74 -29.71 -32.55
CA ALA A 12 20.68 -28.84 -33.06
C ALA A 12 20.13 -29.38 -34.39
N THR A 13 18.81 -29.42 -34.53
CA THR A 13 18.12 -29.60 -35.83
C THR A 13 16.85 -28.73 -35.86
N SER A 14 16.50 -28.23 -37.05
CA SER A 14 15.52 -27.16 -37.24
C SER A 14 14.49 -27.47 -38.34
N LEU A 15 13.25 -26.98 -38.15
CA LEU A 15 12.23 -26.71 -39.19
C LEU A 15 11.58 -27.93 -39.90
N PRO A 16 10.42 -27.79 -40.61
CA PRO A 16 9.52 -26.63 -40.75
C PRO A 16 7.99 -26.87 -40.51
N MET A 17 7.25 -25.76 -40.39
CA MET A 17 5.80 -25.52 -40.66
C MET A 17 4.89 -26.67 -41.16
N LYS A 18 3.70 -26.81 -40.52
CA LYS A 18 2.40 -26.50 -41.16
C LYS A 18 1.19 -26.43 -40.20
N THR A 19 0.43 -25.36 -40.39
CA THR A 19 -0.96 -25.02 -40.03
C THR A 19 -1.94 -26.16 -39.71
N ILE A 20 -2.71 -26.01 -38.62
CA ILE A 20 -4.20 -26.04 -38.59
C ILE A 20 -4.65 -25.27 -37.34
N ALA A 21 -5.60 -24.35 -37.51
CA ALA A 21 -6.22 -23.61 -36.42
C ALA A 21 -7.57 -24.24 -36.06
N LEU A 22 -7.87 -24.37 -34.77
CA LEU A 22 -9.25 -24.53 -34.28
C LEU A 22 -9.39 -23.78 -32.95
N ILE A 23 -10.06 -22.64 -32.98
CA ILE A 23 -10.37 -21.84 -31.78
C ILE A 23 -11.79 -22.20 -31.34
N THR A 24 -11.92 -23.05 -30.33
CA THR A 24 -13.18 -23.27 -29.61
C THR A 24 -13.23 -22.38 -28.38
N ALA A 25 -13.90 -21.24 -28.52
CA ALA A 25 -14.15 -20.32 -27.40
C ALA A 25 -15.28 -20.84 -26.51
N THR A 26 -14.95 -21.56 -25.45
CA THR A 26 -15.92 -21.98 -24.42
C THR A 26 -15.92 -20.98 -23.27
N ALA A 27 -16.81 -19.98 -23.35
CA ALA A 27 -17.02 -19.03 -22.27
C ALA A 27 -17.88 -19.67 -21.16
N LEU A 28 -17.20 -20.21 -20.14
CA LEU A 28 -17.84 -20.73 -18.93
C LEU A 28 -17.75 -19.68 -17.81
N LEU A 29 -18.85 -18.96 -17.58
CA LEU A 29 -18.97 -17.99 -16.50
C LEU A 29 -19.12 -18.74 -15.16
N VAL A 30 -18.01 -18.92 -14.43
CA VAL A 30 -18.04 -19.47 -13.07
C VAL A 30 -18.14 -18.33 -12.06
N LEU A 31 -19.33 -18.10 -11.53
CA LEU A 31 -19.56 -17.27 -10.35
C LEU A 31 -19.16 -18.06 -9.10
N ALA A 32 -17.90 -17.90 -8.68
CA ALA A 32 -17.42 -18.35 -7.37
C ALA A 32 -17.27 -17.14 -6.42
N GLY A 33 -17.66 -17.32 -5.16
CA GLY A 33 -17.80 -16.24 -4.17
C GLY A 33 -16.49 -15.65 -3.65
N PRO A 34 -16.58 -14.63 -2.77
CA PRO A 34 -15.41 -13.90 -2.28
C PRO A 34 -14.59 -14.75 -1.32
N SER A 35 -13.32 -14.96 -1.66
CA SER A 35 -12.29 -15.41 -0.71
C SER A 35 -11.09 -14.46 -0.79
N LEU A 36 -10.52 -14.22 0.39
CA LEU A 36 -9.57 -13.17 0.73
C LEU A 36 -8.37 -13.01 -0.22
N ALA A 37 -7.97 -11.76 -0.37
CA ALA A 37 -6.85 -11.28 -1.17
C ALA A 37 -5.51 -12.01 -0.95
N GLN A 38 -4.79 -12.23 -2.05
CA GLN A 38 -3.34 -11.97 -2.11
C GLN A 38 -3.02 -11.16 -3.39
N PRO A 39 -2.05 -10.21 -3.36
CA PRO A 39 -1.87 -9.24 -4.43
C PRO A 39 -0.68 -9.57 -5.36
N THR A 40 -0.94 -10.29 -6.45
CA THR A 40 -0.04 -10.36 -7.61
C THR A 40 -0.83 -10.29 -8.92
N ASP A 41 -0.15 -9.90 -10.01
CA ASP A 41 -0.64 -9.86 -11.40
C ASP A 41 -1.57 -8.72 -11.86
N ALA A 42 -1.61 -7.60 -11.14
CA ALA A 42 -2.10 -6.32 -11.68
C ALA A 42 -1.10 -5.61 -12.64
N LYS A 43 -0.23 -6.36 -13.34
CA LYS A 43 0.91 -5.81 -14.11
C LYS A 43 0.94 -6.15 -15.60
N LEU A 44 -0.12 -6.75 -16.16
CA LEU A 44 -0.13 -7.26 -17.55
C LEU A 44 -1.30 -6.74 -18.42
N LEU A 45 -1.91 -5.60 -18.05
CA LEU A 45 -3.02 -4.97 -18.80
C LEU A 45 -2.80 -3.49 -19.21
N LEU A 46 -1.56 -2.99 -19.14
CA LEU A 46 -1.21 -1.60 -19.50
C LEU A 46 -0.25 -1.45 -20.70
N ALA A 47 -0.03 -2.53 -21.47
CA ALA A 47 1.00 -2.57 -22.52
C ALA A 47 0.48 -2.37 -23.97
N GLN A 48 -0.77 -1.94 -24.18
CA GLN A 48 -1.31 -1.63 -25.51
C GLN A 48 -2.08 -0.30 -25.53
N ALA A 49 -1.32 0.80 -25.46
CA ALA A 49 -1.77 2.11 -25.87
C ALA A 49 -0.74 2.70 -26.85
N GLN A 50 -1.10 2.77 -28.14
CA GLN A 50 -0.43 3.65 -29.11
C GLN A 50 -1.38 4.81 -29.46
N PRO A 51 -0.85 6.03 -29.68
CA PRO A 51 -1.65 7.25 -29.61
C PRO A 51 -2.23 7.67 -30.97
N ALA A 52 -3.48 8.17 -30.95
CA ALA A 52 -4.03 9.03 -32.00
C ALA A 52 -5.15 9.92 -31.42
N GLU A 53 -4.88 11.22 -31.33
CA GLU A 53 -5.87 12.28 -31.15
C GLU A 53 -6.32 12.83 -32.54
N PRO A 54 -7.33 13.71 -32.64
CA PRO A 54 -8.63 13.64 -31.96
C PRO A 54 -9.81 13.96 -32.91
N THR A 55 -10.98 13.31 -32.76
CA THR A 55 -12.30 13.98 -32.94
C THR A 55 -13.51 13.11 -32.58
N GLU A 56 -14.56 13.83 -32.15
CA GLU A 56 -15.99 13.52 -32.06
C GLU A 56 -16.60 12.89 -30.78
N PRO A 57 -17.73 13.47 -30.29
CA PRO A 57 -18.58 12.83 -29.27
C PRO A 57 -19.38 11.61 -29.81
N SER A 58 -19.31 11.32 -31.12
CA SER A 58 -20.17 10.37 -31.82
C SER A 58 -19.94 8.89 -31.45
N ARG A 59 -18.82 8.53 -30.80
CA ARG A 59 -18.57 7.15 -30.34
C ARG A 59 -19.33 6.80 -29.06
N LEU A 60 -19.39 7.74 -28.11
CA LEU A 60 -20.04 7.54 -26.81
C LEU A 60 -21.56 7.46 -26.99
N GLN A 61 -22.12 8.27 -27.89
CA GLN A 61 -23.55 8.26 -28.18
C GLN A 61 -24.00 6.99 -28.91
N ARG A 62 -23.24 6.51 -29.91
CA ARG A 62 -23.51 5.21 -30.57
C ARG A 62 -23.39 4.02 -29.61
N ALA A 63 -22.48 4.07 -28.65
CA ALA A 63 -22.40 3.06 -27.60
C ALA A 63 -23.64 3.08 -26.70
N TRP A 64 -24.13 4.26 -26.32
CA TRP A 64 -25.37 4.43 -25.56
C TRP A 64 -26.62 3.93 -26.32
N ASP A 65 -26.75 4.26 -27.60
CA ASP A 65 -27.88 3.82 -28.41
C ASP A 65 -27.87 2.28 -28.57
N SER A 66 -26.71 1.67 -28.86
CA SER A 66 -26.62 0.20 -28.93
C SER A 66 -26.84 -0.50 -27.58
N LEU A 67 -26.52 0.16 -26.46
CA LEU A 67 -26.79 -0.37 -25.12
C LEU A 67 -28.29 -0.34 -24.85
N LYS A 68 -28.96 0.75 -25.24
CA LYS A 68 -30.40 0.93 -25.11
C LYS A 68 -31.18 -0.10 -25.92
N ASP A 69 -30.86 -0.26 -27.21
CA ASP A 69 -31.49 -1.24 -28.08
C ASP A 69 -31.26 -2.68 -27.57
N ALA A 70 -30.09 -2.98 -27.02
CA ALA A 70 -29.81 -4.27 -26.39
C ALA A 70 -30.65 -4.51 -25.12
N THR A 71 -30.89 -3.49 -24.30
CA THR A 71 -31.81 -3.61 -23.15
C THR A 71 -33.27 -3.78 -23.56
N ASP A 72 -33.73 -3.09 -24.60
CA ASP A 72 -35.13 -3.18 -25.04
C ASP A 72 -35.41 -4.53 -25.72
N LEU A 73 -34.49 -5.06 -26.55
CA LEU A 73 -34.60 -6.41 -27.14
C LEU A 73 -34.51 -7.53 -26.08
N ALA A 74 -33.66 -7.35 -25.06
CA ALA A 74 -33.60 -8.27 -23.93
C ALA A 74 -34.84 -8.19 -23.04
N GLY A 75 -35.46 -7.01 -22.92
CA GLY A 75 -36.60 -6.74 -22.05
C GLY A 75 -37.84 -7.58 -22.39
N ASP A 76 -38.22 -7.65 -23.66
CA ASP A 76 -39.44 -8.38 -24.05
C ASP A 76 -39.23 -9.90 -24.09
N ALA A 77 -38.05 -10.38 -24.53
CA ALA A 77 -37.70 -11.80 -24.42
C ALA A 77 -37.61 -12.27 -22.95
N ALA A 78 -37.03 -11.45 -22.07
CA ALA A 78 -36.98 -11.72 -20.64
C ALA A 78 -38.36 -11.65 -19.98
N ARG A 79 -39.29 -10.81 -20.46
CA ARG A 79 -40.67 -10.76 -19.96
C ARG A 79 -41.45 -12.04 -20.30
N GLU A 80 -41.39 -12.52 -21.54
CA GLU A 80 -42.10 -13.74 -21.90
C GLU A 80 -41.53 -14.95 -21.16
N GLU A 81 -40.19 -15.07 -21.09
CA GLU A 81 -39.56 -16.17 -20.35
C GLU A 81 -39.78 -16.05 -18.84
N ALA A 82 -39.83 -14.83 -18.27
CA ALA A 82 -40.19 -14.63 -16.86
C ALA A 82 -41.65 -15.00 -16.56
N ILE A 83 -42.59 -14.79 -17.48
CA ILE A 83 -43.99 -15.24 -17.31
C ILE A 83 -44.04 -16.77 -17.30
N ARG A 84 -43.33 -17.44 -18.22
CA ARG A 84 -43.24 -18.91 -18.27
C ARG A 84 -42.52 -19.49 -17.05
N LEU A 85 -41.41 -18.89 -16.63
CA LEU A 85 -40.70 -19.26 -15.39
C LEU A 85 -41.60 -19.06 -14.18
N ARG A 86 -42.38 -17.98 -14.11
CA ARG A 86 -43.30 -17.73 -13.00
C ARG A 86 -44.42 -18.76 -12.94
N GLN A 87 -45.00 -19.16 -14.08
CA GLN A 87 -45.99 -20.25 -14.12
C GLN A 87 -45.40 -21.59 -13.68
N ARG A 88 -44.23 -21.99 -14.24
CA ARG A 88 -43.53 -23.22 -13.82
C ARG A 88 -43.09 -23.19 -12.36
N ALA A 89 -42.66 -22.03 -11.86
CA ALA A 89 -42.32 -21.83 -10.46
C ALA A 89 -43.57 -21.92 -9.57
N GLN A 90 -44.72 -21.40 -10.00
CA GLN A 90 -45.98 -21.52 -9.27
C GLN A 90 -46.41 -22.99 -9.16
N GLU A 91 -46.42 -23.74 -10.28
CA GLU A 91 -46.70 -25.19 -10.27
C GLU A 91 -45.70 -25.98 -9.43
N ALA A 92 -44.42 -25.59 -9.42
CA ALA A 92 -43.41 -26.19 -8.57
C ALA A 92 -43.63 -25.85 -7.08
N ILE A 93 -43.97 -24.60 -6.75
CA ILE A 93 -44.25 -24.10 -5.39
C ILE A 93 -45.46 -24.82 -4.80
N ASP A 94 -46.55 -24.94 -5.55
CA ASP A 94 -47.77 -25.61 -5.11
C ASP A 94 -47.53 -27.10 -4.78
N ASN A 95 -46.57 -27.74 -5.46
CA ASN A 95 -46.12 -29.11 -5.18
C ASN A 95 -44.97 -29.22 -4.16
N SER A 96 -44.40 -28.11 -3.68
CA SER A 96 -43.19 -28.12 -2.85
C SER A 96 -43.24 -27.21 -1.62
N GLY A 97 -44.42 -26.85 -1.13
CA GLY A 97 -44.64 -26.04 0.09
C GLY A 97 -43.62 -26.25 1.24
N PRO A 98 -43.33 -27.48 1.69
CA PRO A 98 -42.35 -27.74 2.76
C PRO A 98 -40.91 -27.32 2.45
N LEU A 99 -40.53 -27.27 1.17
CA LEU A 99 -39.22 -26.80 0.70
C LEU A 99 -39.21 -25.28 0.51
N VAL A 100 -40.34 -24.68 0.12
CA VAL A 100 -40.50 -23.22 -0.01
C VAL A 100 -40.40 -22.55 1.36
N ASP A 101 -41.04 -23.11 2.39
CA ASP A 101 -40.91 -22.63 3.77
C ASP A 101 -39.45 -22.66 4.25
N ARG A 102 -38.73 -23.73 3.93
CA ARG A 102 -37.32 -23.89 4.28
C ARG A 102 -36.41 -22.92 3.51
N ALA A 103 -36.71 -22.64 2.24
CA ALA A 103 -36.03 -21.62 1.45
C ALA A 103 -36.30 -20.21 1.99
N GLY A 104 -37.52 -19.92 2.45
CA GLY A 104 -37.88 -18.66 3.11
C GLY A 104 -37.10 -18.42 4.41
N GLN A 105 -36.94 -19.45 5.24
CA GLN A 105 -36.11 -19.37 6.46
C GLN A 105 -34.63 -19.13 6.15
N LEU A 106 -34.08 -19.80 5.13
CA LEU A 106 -32.71 -19.56 4.65
C LEU A 106 -32.54 -18.15 4.09
N ALA A 107 -33.51 -17.65 3.32
CA ALA A 107 -33.48 -16.28 2.78
C ALA A 107 -33.60 -15.21 3.88
N ALA A 108 -34.34 -15.46 4.94
CA ALA A 108 -34.38 -14.60 6.13
C ALA A 108 -33.01 -14.59 6.83
N GLN A 109 -32.45 -15.75 7.18
CA GLN A 109 -31.12 -15.85 7.79
C GLN A 109 -30.01 -15.22 6.94
N LEU A 110 -30.11 -15.30 5.61
CA LEU A 110 -29.17 -14.66 4.71
C LEU A 110 -29.34 -13.13 4.70
N ARG A 111 -30.59 -12.64 4.73
CA ARG A 111 -30.90 -11.20 4.82
C ARG A 111 -30.39 -10.60 6.13
N ASP A 112 -30.59 -11.28 7.25
CA ASP A 112 -30.16 -10.81 8.57
C ASP A 112 -28.63 -10.71 8.61
N ARG A 113 -27.91 -11.74 8.16
CA ARG A 113 -26.43 -11.70 8.04
C ARG A 113 -25.92 -10.61 7.08
N LEU A 114 -26.64 -10.34 5.99
CA LEU A 114 -26.30 -9.26 5.07
C LEU A 114 -26.55 -7.88 5.69
N ALA A 115 -27.59 -7.74 6.53
CA ALA A 115 -27.83 -6.53 7.31
C ALA A 115 -26.71 -6.31 8.35
N ASP A 116 -26.34 -7.33 9.13
CA ASP A 116 -25.21 -7.27 10.08
C ASP A 116 -23.90 -6.85 9.39
N THR A 117 -23.64 -7.40 8.20
CA THR A 117 -22.44 -7.09 7.41
C THR A 117 -22.48 -5.65 6.86
N ALA A 118 -23.64 -5.20 6.38
CA ALA A 118 -23.81 -3.84 5.87
C ALA A 118 -23.71 -2.79 6.99
N GLU A 119 -24.27 -3.07 8.17
CA GLU A 119 -24.10 -2.21 9.34
C GLU A 119 -22.65 -2.16 9.82
N GLN A 120 -21.95 -3.30 9.82
CA GLN A 120 -20.53 -3.31 10.21
C GLN A 120 -19.69 -2.50 9.24
N ALA A 121 -19.88 -2.69 7.93
CA ALA A 121 -19.21 -1.89 6.91
C ALA A 121 -19.54 -0.38 7.02
N ALA A 122 -20.77 -0.02 7.41
CA ALA A 122 -21.14 1.36 7.67
C ALA A 122 -20.46 1.96 8.91
N ARG A 123 -20.33 1.18 10.00
CA ARG A 123 -19.57 1.57 11.20
C ARG A 123 -18.09 1.76 10.88
N ASP A 124 -17.48 0.82 10.17
CA ASP A 124 -16.06 0.87 9.78
C ASP A 124 -15.77 2.06 8.84
N LEU A 125 -16.68 2.34 7.90
CA LEU A 125 -16.58 3.52 7.02
C LEU A 125 -16.74 4.83 7.79
N SER A 126 -17.64 4.90 8.77
CA SER A 126 -17.78 6.08 9.63
C SER A 126 -16.51 6.33 10.43
N ALA A 127 -15.94 5.30 11.07
CA ALA A 127 -14.70 5.43 11.82
C ALA A 127 -13.50 5.86 10.94
N ALA A 128 -13.44 5.37 9.70
CA ALA A 128 -12.43 5.80 8.73
C ALA A 128 -12.65 7.25 8.22
N ALA A 129 -13.91 7.72 8.14
CA ALA A 129 -14.22 9.11 7.84
C ALA A 129 -13.83 10.05 9.00
N ASP A 130 -14.11 9.64 10.24
CA ASP A 130 -13.73 10.39 11.45
C ASP A 130 -12.19 10.50 11.59
N ASP A 131 -11.44 9.41 11.34
CA ASP A 131 -9.96 9.45 11.25
C ASP A 131 -9.48 10.43 10.17
N LEU A 132 -10.08 10.38 8.98
CA LEU A 132 -9.71 11.27 7.88
C LEU A 132 -10.01 12.74 8.20
N GLU A 133 -11.17 13.05 8.79
CA GLU A 133 -11.49 14.41 9.25
C GLU A 133 -10.52 14.92 10.31
N GLN A 134 -10.17 14.07 11.28
CA GLN A 134 -9.19 14.40 12.31
C GLN A 134 -7.83 14.69 11.68
N ARG A 135 -7.35 13.83 10.76
CA ARG A 135 -6.09 14.05 10.03
C ARG A 135 -6.11 15.29 9.14
N ILE A 136 -7.26 15.66 8.55
CA ILE A 136 -7.42 16.93 7.81
C ILE A 136 -7.37 18.13 8.76
N ARG A 137 -7.94 18.02 9.96
CA ARG A 137 -7.89 19.06 10.99
C ARG A 137 -6.46 19.28 11.49
N ASP A 138 -5.75 18.20 11.79
CA ASP A 138 -4.36 18.23 12.24
C ASP A 138 -3.44 18.78 11.13
N ALA A 139 -3.63 18.35 9.88
CA ALA A 139 -2.90 18.88 8.72
C ALA A 139 -3.18 20.36 8.42
N ARG A 140 -4.31 20.91 8.90
CA ARG A 140 -4.63 22.36 8.85
C ARG A 140 -4.07 23.15 10.04
N GLY A 141 -3.49 22.48 11.02
CA GLY A 141 -2.74 23.14 12.09
C GLY A 141 -1.60 23.98 11.53
N THR A 142 -1.31 25.11 12.18
CA THR A 142 -0.11 25.88 11.81
C THR A 142 1.13 25.01 12.07
N PRO A 143 2.07 24.87 11.12
CA PRO A 143 3.32 24.17 11.37
C PRO A 143 4.06 24.86 12.53
N VAL A 144 4.21 24.14 13.64
CA VAL A 144 5.00 24.62 14.78
C VAL A 144 6.43 24.17 14.52
N ALA A 145 7.33 25.12 14.28
CA ALA A 145 8.75 24.84 14.28
C ALA A 145 9.18 24.38 15.68
N PRO A 146 9.92 23.26 15.82
CA PRO A 146 10.57 22.93 17.09
C PRO A 146 11.51 24.07 17.54
N PRO A 147 11.82 24.19 18.84
CA PRO A 147 12.79 25.16 19.34
C PRO A 147 14.18 24.95 18.69
N SER A 148 14.54 25.78 17.71
CA SER A 148 15.82 25.63 17.02
C SER A 148 16.98 26.13 17.89
N ASN A 149 17.98 25.27 18.10
CA ASN A 149 19.33 25.73 18.41
C ASN A 149 19.94 26.23 17.09
N PRO A 150 20.22 27.54 16.90
CA PRO A 150 20.68 28.08 15.62
C PRO A 150 22.00 27.47 15.11
N GLU A 151 22.80 26.86 15.98
CA GLU A 151 24.02 26.15 15.59
C GLU A 151 23.75 24.78 14.95
N ALA A 152 22.53 24.23 15.08
CA ALA A 152 22.13 22.90 14.59
C ALA A 152 21.56 22.93 13.15
N THR A 153 22.15 23.79 12.31
CA THR A 153 21.67 24.04 10.95
C THR A 153 22.16 22.98 9.95
N LEU A 154 21.25 22.44 9.15
CA LEU A 154 21.53 21.54 8.02
C LEU A 154 22.12 22.30 6.81
N PRO A 155 22.79 21.61 5.87
CA PRO A 155 23.06 22.16 4.55
C PRO A 155 21.80 22.68 3.82
N PRO A 156 21.96 23.62 2.87
CA PRO A 156 20.89 24.06 1.99
C PRO A 156 20.14 22.91 1.28
N LEU A 157 18.85 23.12 1.03
CA LEU A 157 17.89 22.09 0.60
C LEU A 157 18.29 21.36 -0.70
N ASP A 158 19.03 22.03 -1.60
CA ASP A 158 19.55 21.50 -2.86
C ASP A 158 20.72 20.51 -2.67
N ARG A 159 21.40 20.56 -1.51
CA ARG A 159 22.52 19.67 -1.14
C ARG A 159 22.11 18.46 -0.29
N LEU A 160 20.86 18.44 0.19
CA LEU A 160 20.34 17.35 1.01
C LEU A 160 19.84 16.17 0.17
N ASN A 161 19.87 14.97 0.75
CA ASN A 161 19.17 13.81 0.21
C ASN A 161 17.65 13.94 0.39
N THR A 162 16.88 13.24 -0.44
CA THR A 162 15.41 13.33 -0.45
C THR A 162 14.77 12.92 0.88
N ASP A 163 15.34 11.94 1.57
CA ASP A 163 14.90 11.49 2.89
C ASP A 163 15.22 12.52 3.99
N THR A 164 16.41 13.14 3.97
CA THR A 164 16.76 14.23 4.89
C THR A 164 15.85 15.43 4.70
N ARG A 165 15.59 15.85 3.45
CA ARG A 165 14.59 16.87 3.14
C ARG A 165 13.24 16.52 3.74
N ALA A 166 12.75 15.30 3.47
CA ALA A 166 11.46 14.86 3.99
C ALA A 166 11.43 14.88 5.52
N ALA A 167 12.47 14.37 6.19
CA ALA A 167 12.57 14.31 7.65
C ALA A 167 12.66 15.70 8.31
N ALA A 168 13.39 16.64 7.69
CA ALA A 168 13.63 17.98 8.23
C ALA A 168 12.56 19.02 7.86
N SER A 169 11.72 18.76 6.85
CA SER A 169 10.60 19.65 6.49
C SER A 169 9.67 19.91 7.67
N PRO A 170 9.26 21.17 7.93
CA PRO A 170 8.21 21.49 8.89
C PRO A 170 6.92 20.74 8.59
N ARG A 171 6.23 20.26 9.63
CA ARG A 171 4.97 19.51 9.52
C ARG A 171 3.96 20.04 10.55
N PRO A 172 2.65 19.96 10.27
CA PRO A 172 1.63 20.24 11.28
C PRO A 172 1.75 19.25 12.45
N ALA A 173 1.60 19.77 13.68
CA ALA A 173 1.71 18.95 14.89
C ALA A 173 0.73 17.76 14.86
N GLY A 174 1.16 16.61 15.38
CA GLY A 174 0.37 15.37 15.38
C GLY A 174 0.28 14.61 14.04
N THR A 175 0.73 15.20 12.91
CA THR A 175 0.66 14.53 11.60
C THR A 175 1.65 13.36 11.47
N VAL A 176 2.78 13.41 12.20
CA VAL A 176 3.75 12.32 12.35
C VAL A 176 4.33 12.28 13.76
N PRO A 177 4.92 11.15 14.20
CA PRO A 177 5.59 11.08 15.49
C PRO A 177 6.77 12.03 15.61
N ASP A 178 6.95 12.64 16.78
CA ASP A 178 7.94 13.70 17.01
C ASP A 178 9.40 13.26 16.81
N TYR A 179 9.70 11.95 16.81
CA TYR A 179 11.06 11.44 16.59
C TYR A 179 11.48 11.54 15.11
N VAL A 180 10.52 11.74 14.19
CA VAL A 180 10.80 12.00 12.77
C VAL A 180 11.58 13.32 12.66
N GLY A 181 12.70 13.28 11.95
CA GLY A 181 13.66 14.38 11.93
C GLY A 181 15.03 13.99 11.40
N ALA A 182 15.85 14.99 11.12
CA ALA A 182 17.30 14.83 10.99
C ALA A 182 17.94 15.12 12.36
N TRP A 183 18.89 14.29 12.76
CA TRP A 183 19.50 14.30 14.09
C TRP A 183 21.02 14.11 13.97
N ALA A 184 21.81 14.79 14.80
CA ALA A 184 23.26 14.63 14.83
C ALA A 184 23.81 14.70 16.26
N GLN A 185 24.97 14.10 16.54
CA GLN A 185 25.54 14.08 17.89
C GLN A 185 25.89 15.47 18.44
N THR A 186 26.16 16.45 17.59
CA THR A 186 26.43 17.84 17.97
C THR A 186 25.77 18.82 16.99
N PRO A 187 25.50 20.07 17.39
CA PRO A 187 24.95 21.09 16.48
C PRO A 187 25.80 21.27 15.21
N ALA A 188 27.12 21.37 15.36
CA ALA A 188 28.05 21.50 14.24
C ALA A 188 28.06 20.30 13.27
N ALA A 189 27.69 19.11 13.73
CA ALA A 189 27.56 17.92 12.88
C ALA A 189 26.31 17.96 11.99
N CYS A 190 25.27 18.74 12.31
CA CYS A 190 24.12 18.95 11.44
C CYS A 190 24.54 19.51 10.07
N ALA A 191 25.50 20.43 10.04
CA ALA A 191 26.05 21.02 8.82
C ALA A 191 26.85 20.02 7.95
N GLN A 192 27.12 18.81 8.45
CA GLN A 192 27.80 17.74 7.72
C GLN A 192 26.83 16.69 7.16
N ILE A 193 25.55 16.66 7.55
CA ILE A 193 24.60 15.64 7.06
C ILE A 193 24.52 15.69 5.53
N ASP A 194 24.56 14.50 4.90
CA ASP A 194 24.67 14.30 3.45
C ASP A 194 25.91 14.92 2.77
N GLN A 195 26.87 15.46 3.53
CA GLN A 195 28.18 15.86 3.04
C GLN A 195 29.21 14.74 3.24
N ASN A 196 30.35 14.83 2.55
CA ASN A 196 31.42 13.85 2.65
C ASN A 196 32.03 13.81 4.08
N GLY A 197 32.01 12.64 4.72
CA GLY A 197 32.61 12.45 6.05
C GLY A 197 31.65 12.61 7.23
N ALA A 198 30.34 12.67 6.99
CA ALA A 198 29.32 12.66 8.04
C ALA A 198 29.34 11.34 8.85
N ALA A 199 29.95 11.36 10.02
CA ALA A 199 29.73 10.36 11.06
C ALA A 199 28.62 10.85 12.02
N ASP A 200 28.10 9.94 12.85
CA ASP A 200 27.32 10.29 14.05
C ASP A 200 26.04 11.12 13.81
N PHE A 201 25.26 10.71 12.81
CA PHE A 201 23.93 11.24 12.51
C PHE A 201 22.85 10.13 12.42
N ALA A 202 21.59 10.54 12.53
CA ALA A 202 20.43 9.72 12.18
C ALA A 202 19.39 10.56 11.42
N VAL A 203 19.03 10.14 10.21
CA VAL A 203 17.89 10.67 9.45
C VAL A 203 16.73 9.70 9.61
N ILE A 204 15.66 10.15 10.27
CA ILE A 204 14.52 9.32 10.63
C ILE A 204 13.28 9.80 9.86
N THR A 205 12.79 8.94 8.97
CA THR A 205 11.48 9.08 8.32
C THR A 205 10.46 8.18 9.03
N PRO A 206 9.15 8.25 8.71
CA PRO A 206 8.16 7.34 9.31
C PRO A 206 8.46 5.85 9.08
N THR A 207 9.20 5.49 8.03
CA THR A 207 9.44 4.08 7.65
C THR A 207 10.93 3.70 7.57
N THR A 208 11.85 4.64 7.77
CA THR A 208 13.29 4.39 7.67
C THR A 208 14.09 5.13 8.72
N ILE A 209 15.22 4.55 9.13
CA ILE A 209 16.31 5.20 9.84
C ILE A 209 17.57 5.03 9.00
N ARG A 210 18.21 6.12 8.59
CA ARG A 210 19.54 6.09 7.96
C ARG A 210 20.57 6.67 8.92
N GLN A 211 21.66 5.96 9.11
CA GLN A 211 22.87 6.41 9.81
C GLN A 211 24.04 6.46 8.81
N ALA A 212 25.26 6.70 9.29
CA ALA A 212 26.43 6.87 8.42
C ALA A 212 26.81 5.59 7.62
N ASP A 213 26.59 4.42 8.20
CA ASP A 213 27.04 3.10 7.71
C ASP A 213 25.89 2.14 7.36
N SER A 214 24.65 2.55 7.63
CA SER A 214 23.51 1.63 7.68
C SER A 214 22.16 2.29 7.37
N VAL A 215 21.26 1.51 6.79
CA VAL A 215 19.87 1.90 6.53
C VAL A 215 18.94 0.81 7.07
N CYS A 216 18.01 1.22 7.93
CA CYS A 216 17.03 0.36 8.56
C CYS A 216 15.62 0.69 8.05
N ASN A 217 14.88 -0.33 7.62
CA ASN A 217 13.45 -0.23 7.30
C ASN A 217 12.63 -0.65 8.52
N MET A 218 11.59 0.12 8.86
CA MET A 218 10.73 -0.14 10.02
C MET A 218 9.27 0.23 9.73
N ALA A 219 8.33 -0.38 10.44
CA ALA A 219 7.01 0.25 10.63
C ALA A 219 7.16 1.46 11.55
N SER A 220 6.33 2.50 11.41
CA SER A 220 6.36 3.68 12.28
C SER A 220 5.87 3.32 13.70
N PRO A 221 6.73 3.21 14.73
CA PRO A 221 6.25 2.91 16.07
C PRO A 221 5.45 4.07 16.68
N THR A 222 4.46 3.75 17.51
CA THR A 222 3.75 4.76 18.31
C THR A 222 4.66 5.28 19.42
N LEU A 223 4.77 6.61 19.54
CA LEU A 223 5.46 7.26 20.65
C LEU A 223 4.62 7.17 21.93
N THR A 224 5.14 6.53 22.98
CA THR A 224 4.48 6.37 24.27
C THR A 224 5.41 6.87 25.38
N ASN A 225 4.98 7.87 26.17
CA ASN A 225 5.80 8.48 27.22
C ASN A 225 7.22 8.89 26.75
N GLY A 226 7.31 9.50 25.57
CA GLY A 226 8.58 9.90 24.96
C GLY A 226 9.43 8.75 24.38
N THR A 227 9.01 7.50 24.50
CA THR A 227 9.73 6.33 23.96
C THR A 227 8.96 5.63 22.84
N ALA A 228 9.64 5.22 21.79
CA ALA A 228 9.11 4.41 20.70
C ALA A 228 10.08 3.26 20.40
N THR A 229 9.56 2.04 20.27
CA THR A 229 10.38 0.84 19.98
C THR A 229 10.01 0.30 18.59
N ALA A 230 10.99 0.30 17.68
CA ALA A 230 10.86 -0.25 16.34
C ALA A 230 11.54 -1.62 16.25
N GLN A 231 10.86 -2.59 15.63
CA GLN A 231 11.52 -3.75 15.04
C GLN A 231 11.86 -3.40 13.60
N ALA A 232 13.13 -3.40 13.25
CA ALA A 232 13.64 -2.93 11.96
C ALA A 232 14.47 -4.00 11.25
N SER A 233 14.44 -4.01 9.92
CA SER A 233 15.42 -4.75 9.10
C SER A 233 16.50 -3.79 8.64
N CYS A 234 17.74 -4.01 9.08
CA CYS A 234 18.86 -3.11 8.84
C CYS A 234 19.87 -3.72 7.88
N TYR A 235 20.22 -2.97 6.83
CA TYR A 235 21.32 -3.26 5.94
C TYR A 235 22.57 -2.48 6.38
N ALA A 236 23.65 -3.19 6.70
CA ALA A 236 24.94 -2.63 7.11
C ALA A 236 26.07 -3.54 6.60
N GLU A 237 27.15 -2.94 6.07
CA GLU A 237 28.34 -3.68 5.58
C GLU A 237 28.03 -4.86 4.62
N GLY A 238 26.98 -4.73 3.80
CA GLY A 238 26.56 -5.78 2.87
C GLY A 238 25.59 -6.82 3.44
N ASN A 239 25.33 -6.80 4.74
CA ASN A 239 24.49 -7.78 5.44
C ASN A 239 23.16 -7.16 5.87
N GLU A 240 22.05 -7.89 5.67
CA GLU A 240 20.74 -7.54 6.21
C GLU A 240 20.46 -8.36 7.48
N GLY A 241 19.89 -7.73 8.52
CA GLY A 241 19.45 -8.45 9.71
C GLY A 241 18.46 -7.66 10.58
N PRO A 242 17.63 -8.36 11.36
CA PRO A 242 16.67 -7.74 12.26
C PRO A 242 17.39 -7.06 13.43
N ARG A 243 16.93 -5.85 13.80
CA ARG A 243 17.39 -5.10 14.96
C ARG A 243 16.20 -4.45 15.66
N GLU A 244 16.19 -4.52 16.98
CA GLU A 244 15.34 -3.67 17.80
C GLU A 244 16.02 -2.30 17.96
N ILE A 245 15.27 -1.22 17.73
CA ILE A 245 15.74 0.15 17.87
C ILE A 245 14.80 0.88 18.84
N ILE A 246 15.36 1.46 19.88
CA ILE A 246 14.63 2.24 20.88
C ILE A 246 14.97 3.71 20.68
N LEU A 247 13.94 4.50 20.36
CA LEU A 247 13.96 5.95 20.19
C LEU A 247 13.39 6.59 21.46
N ASN A 248 14.17 7.41 22.15
CA ASN A 248 13.74 8.09 23.38
C ASN A 248 13.95 9.60 23.25
N LEU A 249 12.85 10.34 23.08
CA LEU A 249 12.83 11.80 23.09
C LEU A 249 12.92 12.30 24.53
N THR A 250 14.07 12.87 24.89
CA THR A 250 14.28 13.49 26.20
C THR A 250 13.72 14.91 26.24
N SER A 251 13.61 15.55 25.07
CA SER A 251 12.98 16.84 24.81
C SER A 251 12.60 16.91 23.32
N PRO A 252 11.90 17.96 22.84
CA PRO A 252 11.63 18.13 21.41
C PRO A 252 12.89 18.12 20.54
N ASP A 253 14.04 18.53 21.10
CA ASP A 253 15.29 18.79 20.37
C ASP A 253 16.46 17.88 20.79
N SER A 254 16.22 16.90 21.68
CA SER A 254 17.17 15.83 22.01
C SER A 254 16.52 14.44 21.93
N LEU A 255 17.09 13.60 21.07
CA LEU A 255 16.73 12.20 20.87
C LEU A 255 17.89 11.32 21.31
N ARG A 256 17.59 10.29 22.10
CA ARG A 256 18.51 9.18 22.35
C ARG A 256 18.11 7.95 21.54
N ILE A 257 19.01 7.46 20.70
CA ILE A 257 18.83 6.23 19.90
C ILE A 257 19.68 5.10 20.49
N SER A 258 19.07 3.95 20.75
CA SER A 258 19.75 2.74 21.25
C SER A 258 19.35 1.50 20.46
N SER A 259 20.31 0.59 20.26
CA SER A 259 20.11 -0.69 19.56
C SER A 259 20.02 -1.85 20.56
N GLY A 260 19.03 -2.72 20.35
CA GLY A 260 18.70 -3.83 21.25
C GLY A 260 18.17 -3.37 22.62
N ALA A 261 17.95 -4.34 23.52
CA ALA A 261 17.39 -4.14 24.85
C ALA A 261 18.27 -3.33 25.84
N SER A 262 19.36 -2.68 25.38
CA SER A 262 20.28 -1.90 26.21
C SER A 262 19.77 -0.48 26.46
N VAL A 263 18.61 -0.37 27.12
CA VAL A 263 18.01 0.90 27.53
C VAL A 263 19.02 1.72 28.34
N GLY A 264 19.34 2.93 27.87
CA GLY A 264 20.22 3.87 28.56
C GLY A 264 21.68 3.93 28.08
N ARG A 265 22.12 3.08 27.14
CA ARG A 265 23.43 3.21 26.46
C ARG A 265 23.33 3.72 25.01
N GLY A 266 22.29 4.50 24.73
CA GLY A 266 22.07 5.07 23.40
C GLY A 266 22.93 6.31 23.12
N GLN A 267 23.17 6.58 21.84
CA GLN A 267 23.74 7.84 21.37
C GLN A 267 22.71 8.95 21.56
N GLU A 268 23.10 10.05 22.19
CA GLU A 268 22.28 11.25 22.28
C GLU A 268 22.58 12.18 21.10
N LEU A 269 21.52 12.70 20.49
CA LEU A 269 21.53 13.46 19.25
C LEU A 269 20.68 14.72 19.43
N VAL A 270 21.16 15.85 18.93
CA VAL A 270 20.38 17.09 18.80
C VAL A 270 19.58 17.10 17.50
N ARG A 271 18.41 17.74 17.51
CA ARG A 271 17.60 17.94 16.29
C ARG A 271 18.29 18.94 15.37
N CYS A 272 18.45 18.56 14.11
CA CYS A 272 18.92 19.44 13.06
C CYS A 272 17.74 20.09 12.33
N HIS A 273 17.87 21.36 11.98
CA HIS A 273 16.83 22.13 11.27
C HIS A 273 17.34 22.66 9.93
N LEU A 274 16.42 22.94 9.00
CA LEU A 274 16.77 23.67 7.77
C LEU A 274 17.20 25.11 8.11
N PRO A 275 18.06 25.73 7.28
CA PRO A 275 18.31 27.17 7.38
C PRO A 275 17.05 27.96 7.02
N ASP A 276 16.90 29.15 7.63
CA ASP A 276 15.83 30.12 7.37
C ASP A 276 15.92 30.77 5.97
#